data_AF-A0A1V3WN38-F1
#
_entry.id   AF-A0A1V3WN38-F1
#
_cell.length_a   1.000
_cell.length_b   1.000
_cell.length_c   1.000
_cell.angle_alpha   90.00
_cell.angle_beta   90.00
_cell.angle_gamma   90.00
#
_symmetry.space_group_name_H-M   'P 1'
#
loop_
_entity.id
_entity.type
_entity.pdbx_description
1 polymer ?
#
loop_
_entity_poly.entity_id
_entity_poly.type
_entity_poly.pdbx_seq_one_letter_code
_entity_poly.pdbx_strand_id
1 'polypeptide(L)'
;MQRLSGLDASFLYLETSSQPMHVCSIMDLDTSTMPGGYTFDRLREALSLRVKALPEFREKLASSPLNLDHPVWVDDDDFHIDRHVHRIGLPSPGGRAELSEICGHIASLPLDRRRPLWEMWVVEGVAGTDCHHRAASGS
;
A
#
# COMPACT_ATOMS: atom_id res chain seq x y z
N MET A 1 -16.23 12.01 -12.30
CA MET A 1 -15.78 13.01 -11.32
C MET A 1 -16.74 12.99 -10.14
N GLN A 2 -16.24 12.55 -8.99
CA GLN A 2 -17.00 12.50 -7.74
C GLN A 2 -16.31 13.39 -6.71
N ARG A 3 -17.04 14.30 -6.09
CA ARG A 3 -16.49 15.17 -5.05
C ARG A 3 -16.32 14.40 -3.75
N LEU A 4 -15.24 14.67 -3.02
CA LEU A 4 -15.05 14.09 -1.70
C LEU A 4 -16.15 14.54 -0.76
N SER A 5 -16.59 13.63 0.11
CA SER A 5 -17.42 14.01 1.24
C SER A 5 -16.62 14.95 2.16
N GLY A 6 -17.31 15.78 2.95
CA GLY A 6 -16.63 16.65 3.91
C GLY A 6 -15.82 15.87 4.96
N LEU A 7 -16.28 14.66 5.32
CA LEU A 7 -15.56 13.77 6.23
C LEU A 7 -14.27 13.25 5.59
N ASP A 8 -14.32 12.76 4.34
CA ASP A 8 -13.11 12.29 3.64
C ASP A 8 -12.11 13.43 3.41
N ALA A 9 -12.61 14.62 3.06
CA ALA A 9 -11.77 15.80 2.87
C ALA A 9 -11.07 16.22 4.18
N SER A 10 -11.69 16.00 5.35
CA SER A 10 -11.09 16.32 6.65
C SER A 10 -9.79 15.56 6.92
N PHE A 11 -9.68 14.29 6.48
CA PHE A 11 -8.44 13.51 6.59
C PHE A 11 -7.30 14.20 5.83
N LEU A 12 -7.58 14.74 4.65
CA LEU A 12 -6.58 15.43 3.83
C LEU A 12 -6.14 16.77 4.43
N TYR A 13 -7.05 17.48 5.11
CA TYR A 13 -6.78 18.78 5.71
C TYR A 13 -6.07 18.68 7.06
N LEU A 14 -6.32 17.60 7.80
CA LEU A 14 -5.72 17.36 9.11
C LEU A 14 -4.38 16.61 9.04
N GLU A 15 -4.10 15.95 7.92
CA GLU A 15 -2.83 15.26 7.72
C GLU A 15 -1.63 16.22 7.78
N THR A 16 -0.61 15.80 8.52
CA THR A 16 0.68 16.48 8.61
C THR A 16 1.81 15.47 8.41
N SER A 17 3.04 15.94 8.22
CA SER A 17 4.20 15.03 8.14
C SER A 17 4.40 14.19 9.41
N SER A 18 3.93 14.66 10.56
CA SER A 18 3.95 13.92 11.84
C SER A 18 2.68 13.11 12.12
N GLN A 19 1.64 13.28 11.31
CA GLN A 19 0.35 12.59 11.45
C GLN A 19 -0.17 12.20 10.06
N PRO A 20 0.37 11.12 9.45
CA PRO A 20 -0.22 10.54 8.25
C PRO A 20 -1.62 10.00 8.57
N MET A 21 -2.56 10.19 7.64
CA MET A 21 -3.97 9.85 7.84
C MET A 21 -4.43 8.67 6.96
N HIS A 22 -3.48 7.89 6.42
CA HIS A 22 -3.74 6.66 5.68
C HIS A 22 -3.77 5.43 6.59
N VAL A 23 -4.45 4.38 6.11
CA VAL A 23 -4.52 3.08 6.78
C VAL A 23 -3.52 2.13 6.14
N CYS A 24 -2.79 1.37 6.97
CA CYS A 24 -1.92 0.30 6.52
C CYS A 24 -2.50 -1.07 6.89
N SER A 25 -2.32 -2.05 6.01
CA SER A 25 -2.63 -3.46 6.27
C SER A 25 -1.44 -4.32 5.89
N ILE A 26 -1.17 -5.36 6.69
CA ILE A 26 -0.10 -6.33 6.46
C ILE A 26 -0.75 -7.69 6.26
N MET A 27 -0.35 -8.40 5.20
CA MET A 27 -0.88 -9.72 4.88
C MET A 27 0.29 -10.67 4.59
N ASP A 28 0.38 -11.73 5.37
CA ASP A 28 1.32 -12.82 5.12
C ASP A 28 0.69 -13.81 4.14
N LEU A 29 1.41 -14.14 3.07
CA LEU A 29 0.96 -15.04 2.02
C LEU A 29 1.84 -16.28 1.98
N ASP A 30 1.25 -17.45 2.22
CA ASP A 30 1.90 -18.72 1.94
C ASP A 30 1.92 -18.97 0.42
N THR A 31 3.11 -18.88 -0.15
CA THR A 31 3.32 -19.07 -1.58
C THR A 31 3.74 -20.50 -1.93
N SER A 32 3.95 -21.37 -0.94
CA SER A 32 4.43 -22.75 -1.14
C SER A 32 3.45 -23.63 -1.92
N THR A 33 2.17 -23.29 -1.85
CA THR A 33 1.08 -24.01 -2.52
C THR A 33 0.72 -23.42 -3.89
N MET A 34 1.36 -22.32 -4.32
CA MET A 34 1.05 -21.67 -5.59
C MET A 34 1.53 -22.50 -6.79
N PRO A 35 0.65 -22.91 -7.71
CA PRO A 35 1.05 -23.62 -8.92
C PRO A 35 2.03 -22.80 -9.77
N GLY A 36 3.20 -23.36 -10.06
CA GLY A 36 4.25 -22.67 -10.80
C GLY A 36 5.03 -21.61 -9.99
N GLY A 37 4.83 -21.57 -8.67
CA GLY A 37 5.57 -20.71 -7.75
C GLY A 37 5.20 -19.23 -7.80
N TYR A 38 5.57 -18.52 -6.75
CA TYR A 38 5.50 -17.07 -6.68
C TYR A 38 6.65 -16.42 -7.45
N THR A 39 6.33 -15.34 -8.17
CA THR A 39 7.30 -14.35 -8.66
C THR A 39 6.65 -12.98 -8.56
N PHE A 40 7.45 -11.96 -8.26
CA PHE A 40 6.97 -10.58 -8.21
C PHE A 40 6.32 -10.14 -9.54
N ASP A 41 6.94 -10.50 -10.68
CA ASP A 41 6.44 -10.10 -12.00
C ASP A 41 5.04 -10.64 -12.28
N ARG A 42 4.78 -11.91 -11.93
CA ARG A 42 3.43 -12.50 -12.04
C ARG A 42 2.41 -11.81 -11.16
N LEU A 43 2.77 -11.50 -9.92
CA LEU A 43 1.89 -10.75 -9.01
C LEU A 43 1.56 -9.37 -9.59
N ARG A 44 2.59 -8.64 -10.03
CA ARG A 44 2.48 -7.31 -10.62
C ARG A 44 1.60 -7.30 -11.88
N GLU A 45 1.79 -8.26 -12.78
CA GLU A 45 0.97 -8.42 -13.99
C GLU A 45 -0.50 -8.73 -13.63
N ALA A 46 -0.71 -9.65 -12.68
CA ALA A 46 -2.04 -10.02 -12.20
C ALA A 46 -2.77 -8.85 -11.53
N LEU A 47 -2.06 -7.99 -10.80
CA LEU A 47 -2.59 -6.75 -10.23
C LEU A 47 -2.88 -5.71 -11.31
N SER A 48 -1.96 -5.51 -12.25
CA SER A 48 -2.14 -4.56 -13.36
C SER A 48 -3.41 -4.84 -14.16
N LEU A 49 -3.72 -6.12 -14.40
CA LEU A 49 -4.96 -6.52 -15.07
C LEU A 49 -6.21 -6.21 -14.24
N ARG A 50 -6.17 -6.42 -12.91
CA ARG A 50 -7.31 -6.15 -12.00
C ARG A 50 -7.58 -4.66 -11.85
N VAL A 51 -6.53 -3.85 -11.71
CA VAL A 51 -6.63 -2.39 -11.57
C VAL A 51 -7.29 -1.75 -12.78
N LYS A 52 -7.09 -2.30 -14.00
CA LYS A 52 -7.80 -1.81 -15.20
C LYS A 52 -9.32 -1.93 -15.07
N ALA A 53 -9.82 -2.94 -14.34
CA ALA A 53 -11.24 -3.17 -14.14
C ALA A 53 -11.82 -2.40 -12.94
N LEU A 54 -11.00 -1.72 -12.15
CA LEU A 54 -11.38 -1.01 -10.93
C LEU A 54 -10.94 0.47 -11.03
N PRO A 55 -11.80 1.35 -11.59
CA PRO A 55 -11.47 2.77 -11.77
C PRO A 55 -10.99 3.46 -10.50
N GLU A 56 -11.49 3.06 -9.33
CA GLU A 56 -11.15 3.66 -8.04
C GLU A 56 -9.66 3.58 -7.71
N PHE A 57 -8.96 2.54 -8.21
CA PHE A 57 -7.50 2.41 -8.05
C PHE A 57 -6.69 3.29 -9.00
N ARG A 58 -7.35 3.94 -9.95
CA ARG A 58 -6.76 4.85 -10.93
C ARG A 58 -7.21 6.29 -10.73
N GLU A 59 -8.10 6.55 -9.76
CA GLU A 59 -8.54 7.90 -9.44
C GLU A 59 -7.56 8.60 -8.50
N LYS A 60 -7.30 9.88 -8.78
CA LYS A 60 -6.48 10.78 -7.96
C LYS A 60 -7.27 12.02 -7.55
N LEU A 61 -6.73 12.74 -6.58
CA LEU A 61 -7.29 14.02 -6.16
C LEU A 61 -6.94 15.13 -7.16
N ALA A 62 -7.94 15.87 -7.60
CA ALA A 62 -7.76 17.14 -8.30
C ALA A 62 -8.36 18.29 -7.48
N SER A 63 -7.62 19.40 -7.42
CA SER A 63 -8.11 20.66 -6.86
C SER A 63 -9.28 21.19 -7.69
N SER A 64 -10.32 21.67 -7.01
CA SER A 64 -11.36 22.47 -7.65
C SER A 64 -10.75 23.79 -8.17
N PRO A 65 -11.22 24.36 -9.29
CA PRO A 65 -10.81 25.70 -9.72
C PRO A 65 -10.89 26.69 -8.56
N LEU A 66 -9.81 27.46 -8.34
CA LEU A 66 -9.67 28.43 -7.25
C LEU A 66 -9.72 27.85 -5.82
N ASN A 67 -9.65 26.52 -5.64
CA ASN A 67 -9.80 25.84 -4.34
C ASN A 67 -11.06 26.25 -3.55
N LEU A 68 -12.13 26.65 -4.25
CA LEU A 68 -13.35 27.14 -3.63
C LEU A 68 -14.23 26.03 -3.01
N ASP A 69 -13.91 24.76 -3.29
CA ASP A 69 -14.65 23.58 -2.83
C ASP A 69 -13.69 22.42 -2.50
N HIS A 70 -14.23 21.35 -1.91
CA HIS A 70 -13.50 20.10 -1.69
C HIS A 70 -12.92 19.49 -2.98
N PRO A 71 -11.77 18.79 -2.89
CA PRO A 71 -11.19 18.05 -4.00
C PRO A 71 -12.18 17.07 -4.64
N VAL A 72 -11.92 16.76 -5.90
CA VAL A 72 -12.70 15.77 -6.66
C VAL A 72 -11.80 14.63 -7.09
N TRP A 73 -12.36 13.43 -7.16
CA TRP A 73 -11.75 12.27 -7.78
C TRP A 73 -11.82 12.39 -9.31
N VAL A 74 -10.67 12.24 -9.96
CA VAL A 74 -10.51 12.23 -11.41
C VAL A 74 -9.64 11.04 -11.81
N ASP A 75 -9.89 10.46 -12.99
CA ASP A 75 -9.02 9.39 -13.52
C ASP A 75 -7.61 9.93 -13.76
N ASP A 76 -6.60 9.12 -13.47
CA ASP A 76 -5.21 9.42 -13.78
C ASP A 76 -4.84 8.87 -15.15
N ASP A 77 -4.86 9.73 -16.17
CA ASP A 77 -4.49 9.36 -17.54
C ASP A 77 -3.05 8.83 -17.66
N ASP A 78 -2.17 9.22 -16.73
CA ASP A 78 -0.77 8.80 -16.64
C ASP A 78 -0.57 7.69 -15.58
N PHE A 79 -1.59 6.87 -15.30
CA PHE A 79 -1.49 5.78 -14.34
C PHE A 79 -0.47 4.72 -14.78
N HIS A 80 0.50 4.41 -13.91
CA HIS A 80 1.41 3.28 -14.09
C HIS A 80 1.54 2.48 -12.80
N ILE A 81 1.27 1.18 -12.89
CA ILE A 81 1.27 0.25 -11.75
C ILE A 81 2.62 0.22 -11.00
N ASP A 82 3.73 0.43 -11.71
CA ASP A 82 5.08 0.40 -11.13
C ASP A 82 5.36 1.57 -10.18
N ARG A 83 4.50 2.61 -10.19
CA ARG A 83 4.53 3.71 -9.22
C ARG A 83 3.84 3.38 -7.89
N HIS A 84 3.10 2.28 -7.85
CA HIS A 84 2.28 1.88 -6.71
C HIS A 84 2.68 0.53 -6.14
N VAL A 85 3.22 -0.37 -6.97
CA VAL A 85 3.64 -1.71 -6.53
C VAL A 85 5.17 -1.76 -6.43
N HIS A 86 5.65 -1.85 -5.20
CA HIS A 86 7.07 -1.86 -4.89
C HIS A 86 7.51 -3.24 -4.40
N ARG A 87 8.77 -3.60 -4.66
CA ARG A 87 9.40 -4.83 -4.19
C ARG A 87 10.55 -4.50 -3.28
N ILE A 88 10.58 -5.08 -2.09
CA ILE A 88 11.70 -4.96 -1.17
C ILE A 88 12.08 -6.33 -0.62
N GLY A 89 13.37 -6.56 -0.43
CA GLY A 89 13.87 -7.73 0.30
C GLY A 89 14.24 -7.34 1.72
N LEU A 90 13.81 -8.12 2.70
CA LEU A 90 14.29 -7.93 4.07
C LEU A 90 15.76 -8.35 4.18
N PRO A 91 16.58 -7.57 4.89
CA PRO A 91 17.92 -8.01 5.24
C PRO A 91 17.83 -9.24 6.15
N SER A 92 18.80 -10.15 6.01
CA SER A 92 18.96 -11.25 6.96
C SER A 92 19.09 -10.69 8.39
N PRO A 93 18.42 -11.28 9.40
CA PRO A 93 17.73 -12.58 9.39
C PRO A 93 16.29 -12.58 8.84
N GLY A 94 15.71 -11.42 8.50
CA GLY A 94 14.38 -11.31 7.90
C GLY A 94 13.22 -11.67 8.85
N GLY A 95 13.42 -11.52 10.17
CA GLY A 95 12.44 -11.89 11.17
C GLY A 95 11.43 -10.78 11.46
N ARG A 96 10.69 -10.96 12.55
CA ARG A 96 9.65 -10.00 12.99
C ARG A 96 10.21 -8.60 13.24
N ALA A 97 11.43 -8.48 13.76
CA ALA A 97 12.04 -7.19 14.07
C ALA A 97 12.28 -6.37 12.79
N GLU A 98 12.94 -6.97 11.80
CA GLU A 98 13.22 -6.34 10.51
C GLU A 98 11.91 -6.01 9.77
N LEU A 99 10.92 -6.89 9.81
CA LEU A 99 9.60 -6.64 9.23
C LEU A 99 8.88 -5.47 9.92
N SER A 100 8.87 -5.42 11.25
CA SER A 100 8.23 -4.35 12.01
C SER A 100 8.88 -2.99 11.75
N GLU A 101 10.22 -2.94 11.64
CA GLU A 101 10.95 -1.72 11.34
C GLU A 101 10.59 -1.18 9.94
N ILE A 102 10.62 -2.04 8.91
CA ILE A 102 10.30 -1.59 7.56
C ILE A 102 8.82 -1.21 7.40
N CYS A 103 7.91 -1.96 8.03
CA CYS A 103 6.49 -1.61 8.03
C CYS A 103 6.23 -0.28 8.74
N GLY A 104 6.91 -0.02 9.86
CA GLY A 104 6.85 1.26 10.57
C GLY A 104 7.36 2.41 9.72
N HIS A 105 8.49 2.22 9.04
CA HIS A 105 9.02 3.19 8.10
C HIS A 105 8.03 3.50 6.97
N ILE A 106 7.53 2.49 6.26
CA ILE A 106 6.56 2.65 5.17
C ILE A 106 5.29 3.35 5.66
N ALA A 107 4.76 2.94 6.82
CA ALA A 107 3.56 3.55 7.39
C ALA A 107 3.74 5.04 7.74
N SER A 108 4.98 5.50 7.95
CA SER A 108 5.30 6.91 8.21
C SER A 108 5.40 7.77 6.95
N LEU A 109 5.50 7.16 5.76
CA LEU A 109 5.68 7.90 4.51
C LEU A 109 4.33 8.43 4.02
N PRO A 110 4.20 9.74 3.75
CA PRO A 110 2.97 10.28 3.18
C PRO A 110 2.82 9.88 1.72
N LEU A 111 1.59 9.62 1.29
CA LEU A 111 1.28 9.32 -0.11
C LEU A 111 1.36 10.58 -0.99
N ASP A 112 1.90 10.45 -2.21
CA ASP A 112 1.92 11.53 -3.20
C ASP A 112 0.50 11.81 -3.73
N ARG A 113 -0.10 12.91 -3.27
CA ARG A 113 -1.47 13.33 -3.65
C ARG A 113 -1.65 13.66 -5.14
N ARG A 114 -0.57 13.72 -5.92
CA ARG A 114 -0.63 13.91 -7.38
C ARG A 114 -0.99 12.62 -8.14
N ARG A 115 -1.14 11.51 -7.42
CA ARG A 115 -1.39 10.15 -7.93
C ARG A 115 -2.53 9.51 -7.14
N PRO A 116 -3.06 8.36 -7.58
CA PRO A 116 -3.98 7.57 -6.76
C PRO A 116 -3.39 7.26 -5.38
N LEU A 117 -4.18 7.45 -4.33
CA LEU A 117 -3.72 7.41 -2.93
C LEU A 117 -3.62 5.98 -2.39
N TRP A 118 -2.77 5.16 -3.00
CA TRP A 118 -2.48 3.83 -2.49
C TRP A 118 -1.10 3.36 -2.95
N GLU A 119 -0.49 2.51 -2.15
CA GLU A 119 0.73 1.78 -2.49
C GLU A 119 0.61 0.34 -1.97
N MET A 120 1.33 -0.57 -2.62
CA MET A 120 1.47 -1.97 -2.23
C MET A 120 2.95 -2.31 -2.19
N TRP A 121 3.41 -2.76 -1.02
CA TRP A 121 4.79 -3.14 -0.80
C TRP A 121 4.88 -4.66 -0.66
N VAL A 122 5.55 -5.30 -1.60
CA VAL A 122 5.81 -6.74 -1.58
C VAL A 122 7.14 -6.97 -0.90
N VAL A 123 7.06 -7.49 0.33
CA VAL A 123 8.21 -7.75 1.19
C VAL A 123 8.61 -9.22 1.05
N GLU A 124 9.83 -9.46 0.56
CA GLU A 124 10.38 -10.80 0.34
C GLU A 124 11.50 -11.10 1.33
N GLY A 125 11.87 -12.38 1.46
CA GLY A 125 12.93 -12.80 2.39
C GLY A 125 12.50 -12.81 3.84
N VAL A 126 11.19 -12.83 4.12
CA VAL A 126 10.66 -12.93 5.48
C VAL A 126 10.85 -14.36 6.00
N ALA A 127 11.54 -14.51 7.13
CA ALA A 127 11.80 -15.77 7.80
C ALA A 127 10.86 -15.94 9.01
N GLY A 128 10.20 -17.09 9.10
CA GLY A 128 9.46 -17.49 10.30
C GLY A 128 8.34 -16.51 10.72
N THR A 129 7.42 -16.21 9.81
CA THR A 129 6.28 -15.29 10.07
C THR A 129 5.17 -15.89 10.92
N ASP A 130 5.26 -17.17 11.31
CA ASP A 130 4.23 -17.84 12.11
C ASP A 130 3.83 -16.98 13.33
N CYS A 131 2.61 -16.44 13.27
CA CYS A 131 1.97 -15.76 14.38
C CYS A 131 1.69 -16.71 15.57
N HIS A 132 1.97 -18.01 15.39
CA HIS A 132 1.82 -19.08 16.36
C HIS A 132 3.14 -19.59 16.95
N HIS A 133 4.18 -18.77 17.06
CA HIS A 133 5.32 -19.14 17.92
C HIS A 133 4.85 -19.20 19.38
N ARG A 134 4.21 -20.30 19.77
CA ARG A 134 4.09 -20.76 21.16
C ARG A 134 5.52 -20.73 21.65
N ALA A 135 5.78 -19.82 22.60
CA ALA A 135 6.88 -19.98 23.50
C ALA A 135 6.87 -21.44 23.93
N ALA A 136 7.85 -22.20 23.46
CA ALA A 136 8.20 -23.46 24.08
C ALA A 136 8.74 -23.07 25.45
N SER A 137 7.84 -22.92 26.42
CA SER A 137 8.17 -22.96 27.82
C SER A 137 8.85 -24.30 28.05
N GLY A 138 10.17 -24.24 28.29
CA GLY A 138 11.00 -25.39 28.61
C GLY A 138 10.44 -26.15 29.81
N SER A 139 10.68 -27.45 29.76
CA SER A 139 10.45 -28.42 30.84
C SER A 139 11.31 -28.12 32.07
#